data_AF-A0A2U2PCP0-F1
#
_entry.id   AF-A0A2U2PCP0-F1
#
_cell.length_a   1.000
_cell.length_b   1.000
_cell.length_c   1.000
_cell.angle_alpha   90.00
_cell.angle_beta   90.00
_cell.angle_gamma   90.00
#
_symmetry.space_group_name_H-M   'P 1'
#
loop_
_entity.id
_entity.type
_entity.pdbx_description
1 polymer ?
#
loop_
_entity_poly.entity_id
_entity_poly.type
_entity_poly.pdbx_seq_one_letter_code
_entity_poly.pdbx_strand_id
1 'polypeptide(L)'
;MIVETNKDVQHVIAINGEPHVVNIKEFEAFLKQCEQFMSVDSSGIDTMVQIISDNLLDGAPAGTTIEELRPQLKFIREVGFLLKNLATPLINQL
;
A
#
# COMPACT_ATOMS: atom_id res chain seq x y z
N MET A 1 18.50 -30.51 20.12
CA MET A 1 17.47 -30.73 19.07
C MET A 1 17.42 -29.47 18.25
N ILE A 2 18.02 -29.50 17.07
CA ILE A 2 18.02 -28.36 16.14
C ILE A 2 16.67 -28.41 15.43
N VAL A 3 15.79 -27.47 15.74
CA VAL A 3 14.56 -27.27 14.96
C VAL A 3 14.95 -26.29 13.86
N GLU A 4 15.47 -26.84 12.76
CA GLU A 4 15.78 -26.07 11.56
C GLU A 4 14.53 -25.97 10.67
N THR A 5 14.31 -24.74 10.24
CA THR A 5 13.54 -24.30 9.07
C THR A 5 12.02 -24.46 9.14
N ASN A 6 11.36 -23.43 9.68
CA ASN A 6 10.07 -23.05 9.12
C ASN A 6 10.34 -22.62 7.67
N LYS A 7 9.97 -23.46 6.71
CA LYS A 7 9.97 -23.11 5.29
C LYS A 7 9.07 -21.89 5.12
N ASP A 8 9.62 -20.83 4.54
CA ASP A 8 8.86 -19.66 4.09
C ASP A 8 7.72 -20.14 3.19
N VAL A 9 6.50 -20.24 3.74
CA VAL A 9 5.31 -20.56 2.96
C VAL A 9 4.99 -19.30 2.16
N GLN A 10 5.54 -19.22 0.95
CA GLN A 10 5.23 -18.14 0.04
C GLN A 10 3.78 -18.28 -0.42
N HIS A 11 2.97 -17.26 -0.20
CA HIS A 11 1.59 -17.25 -0.65
C HIS A 11 1.52 -17.05 -2.16
N VAL A 12 0.76 -17.89 -2.86
CA VAL A 12 0.54 -17.76 -4.31
C VAL A 12 -0.85 -17.19 -4.54
N ILE A 13 -0.93 -16.08 -5.26
CA ILE A 13 -2.18 -15.48 -5.73
C ILE A 13 -2.31 -15.67 -7.23
N ALA A 14 -3.53 -15.79 -7.75
CA ALA A 14 -3.78 -15.87 -9.18
C ALA A 14 -4.36 -14.54 -9.70
N ILE A 15 -3.69 -13.92 -10.68
CA ILE A 15 -4.15 -12.69 -11.34
C ILE A 15 -4.40 -13.05 -12.80
N ASN A 16 -5.64 -12.88 -13.28
CA ASN A 16 -6.04 -13.30 -14.64
C ASN A 16 -5.71 -14.76 -14.98
N GLY A 17 -5.69 -15.64 -13.96
CA GLY A 17 -5.33 -17.05 -14.11
C GLY A 17 -3.83 -17.34 -14.07
N GLU A 18 -2.97 -16.33 -13.99
CA GLU A 18 -1.52 -16.49 -13.85
C GLU A 18 -1.12 -16.52 -12.38
N PRO A 19 -0.34 -17.54 -11.94
CA PRO A 19 0.11 -17.65 -10.56
C PRO A 19 1.27 -16.70 -10.27
N HIS A 20 1.15 -15.91 -9.21
CA HIS A 20 2.17 -15.01 -8.70
C HIS A 20 2.50 -15.34 -7.25
N VAL A 21 3.80 -15.44 -6.97
CA VAL A 21 4.32 -15.62 -5.63
C VAL A 21 4.38 -14.27 -4.93
N VAL A 22 3.69 -14.14 -3.80
CA VAL A 22 3.73 -12.97 -2.94
C VAL A 22 4.92 -13.10 -1.99
N ASN A 23 5.88 -12.18 -2.13
CA ASN A 23 7.02 -12.09 -1.24
C ASN A 23 6.71 -11.18 -0.04
N ILE A 24 6.13 -11.77 1.01
CA ILE A 24 5.74 -11.04 2.22
C ILE A 24 6.96 -10.38 2.90
N LYS A 25 8.16 -10.98 2.84
CA LYS A 25 9.36 -10.42 3.46
C LYS A 25 9.82 -9.12 2.81
N GLU A 26 9.77 -9.06 1.48
CA GLU A 26 10.08 -7.82 0.75
C GLU A 26 9.05 -6.73 1.07
N PHE A 27 7.79 -7.13 1.24
CA PHE A 27 6.73 -6.20 1.57
C PHE A 27 6.85 -5.64 3.00
N GLU A 28 7.17 -6.48 4.00
CA GLU A 28 7.49 -6.03 5.37
C GLU A 28 8.71 -5.10 5.38
N ALA A 29 9.75 -5.42 4.62
CA ALA A 29 10.94 -4.58 4.49
C ALA A 29 10.59 -3.22 3.87
N PHE A 30 9.71 -3.20 2.87
CA PHE A 30 9.20 -1.96 2.27
C PHE A 30 8.44 -1.12 3.29
N LEU A 31 7.47 -1.67 4.01
CA LEU A 31 6.72 -0.93 5.02
C LEU A 31 7.63 -0.37 6.12
N LYS A 32 8.61 -1.15 6.58
CA LYS A 32 9.59 -0.69 7.57
C LYS A 32 10.48 0.46 7.06
N GLN A 33 10.77 0.49 5.75
CA GLN A 33 11.44 1.65 5.15
C GLN A 33 10.51 2.86 5.07
N CYS A 34 9.22 2.66 4.73
CA CYS A 34 8.23 3.74 4.76
C CYS A 34 8.09 4.37 6.16
N GLU A 35 8.16 3.57 7.23
CA GLU A 35 8.13 4.08 8.62
C GLU A 35 9.20 5.13 8.94
N GLN A 36 10.31 5.16 8.20
CA GLN A 36 11.36 6.17 8.39
C GLN A 36 10.93 7.56 7.92
N PHE A 37 9.91 7.63 7.06
CA PHE A 37 9.45 8.86 6.42
C PHE A 37 8.02 9.23 6.84
N MET A 38 7.18 8.25 7.17
CA MET A 38 5.78 8.44 7.56
C MET A 38 5.29 7.31 8.46
N SER A 39 4.30 7.57 9.33
CA SER A 39 3.63 6.46 10.02
C SER A 39 2.94 5.54 9.00
N VAL A 40 3.10 4.24 9.15
CA VAL A 40 2.43 3.22 8.32
C VAL A 40 1.15 2.68 8.95
N ASP A 41 0.69 3.28 10.06
CA ASP A 41 -0.65 3.01 10.58
C ASP A 41 -1.74 3.61 9.65
N SER A 42 -3.01 3.24 9.89
CA SER A 42 -4.14 3.73 9.09
C SER A 42 -4.18 5.26 8.98
N SER A 43 -3.84 5.99 10.05
CA SER A 43 -3.90 7.45 10.08
C SER A 43 -2.75 8.10 9.32
N GLY A 44 -1.55 7.51 9.39
CA GLY A 44 -0.40 7.94 8.62
C GLY A 44 -0.61 7.74 7.12
N ILE A 45 -1.20 6.61 6.72
CA ILE A 45 -1.54 6.35 5.32
C ILE A 45 -2.64 7.30 4.82
N ASP A 46 -3.68 7.55 5.62
CA ASP A 46 -4.73 8.53 5.26
C ASP A 46 -4.14 9.94 5.08
N THR A 47 -3.21 10.32 5.96
CA THR A 47 -2.50 11.60 5.88
C THR A 47 -1.66 11.69 4.61
N MET A 48 -0.91 10.63 4.26
CA MET A 48 -0.11 10.59 3.02
C MET A 48 -1.00 10.73 1.77
N VAL A 49 -2.09 9.96 1.69
CA VAL A 49 -3.05 10.01 0.59
C VAL A 49 -3.60 11.42 0.42
N GLN A 50 -3.95 12.07 1.53
CA GLN A 50 -4.45 13.45 1.53
C GLN A 50 -3.38 14.43 1.02
N ILE A 51 -2.16 14.39 1.58
CA ILE A 51 -1.07 15.28 1.17
C ILE A 51 -0.73 15.14 -0.31
N ILE A 52 -0.66 13.91 -0.83
CA ILE A 52 -0.37 13.69 -2.26
C ILE A 52 -1.51 14.20 -3.13
N SER A 53 -2.77 13.98 -2.70
CA SER A 53 -3.95 14.46 -3.43
C SER A 53 -4.01 15.99 -3.46
N ASP A 54 -3.73 16.64 -2.33
CA ASP A 54 -3.72 18.10 -2.22
C ASP A 54 -2.58 18.70 -3.07
N ASN A 55 -1.38 18.14 -3.00
CA ASN A 55 -0.25 18.57 -3.85
C ASN A 55 -0.54 18.39 -5.35
N LEU A 56 -1.28 17.35 -5.74
CA LEU A 56 -1.70 17.14 -7.12
C LEU A 56 -2.68 18.23 -7.57
N LEU A 57 -3.63 18.62 -6.70
CA LEU A 57 -4.61 19.66 -6.99
C LEU A 57 -3.94 21.05 -7.04
N ASP A 58 -3.10 21.35 -6.07
CA ASP A 58 -2.43 22.65 -5.94
C ASP A 58 -1.33 22.85 -6.99
N GLY A 59 -0.66 21.77 -7.39
CA GLY A 59 0.39 21.76 -8.42
C GLY A 59 -0.14 21.66 -9.85
N ALA A 60 -1.46 21.56 -10.05
CA ALA A 60 -2.03 21.41 -11.38
C ALA A 60 -1.83 22.69 -12.23
N PRO A 61 -1.45 22.56 -13.52
CA PRO A 61 -1.34 23.71 -14.41
C PRO A 61 -2.66 24.50 -14.48
N ALA A 62 -2.56 25.82 -14.62
CA ALA A 62 -3.74 26.67 -14.77
C ALA A 62 -4.61 26.23 -15.95
N GLY A 63 -5.91 26.04 -15.71
CA GLY A 63 -6.88 25.55 -16.70
C GLY A 63 -7.10 24.04 -16.68
N THR A 64 -6.33 23.28 -15.91
CA THR A 64 -6.60 21.84 -15.69
C THR A 64 -7.90 21.68 -14.93
N THR A 65 -8.78 20.82 -15.45
CA THR A 65 -10.08 20.52 -14.85
C THR A 65 -9.97 19.38 -13.83
N ILE A 66 -10.91 19.34 -12.89
CA ILE A 66 -11.02 18.21 -11.94
C ILE A 66 -11.27 16.88 -12.67
N GLU A 67 -11.93 16.91 -13.83
CA GLU A 67 -12.17 15.69 -14.63
C GLU A 67 -10.86 15.07 -15.14
N GLU A 68 -9.89 15.91 -15.50
CA GLU A 68 -8.57 15.46 -15.97
C GLU A 68 -7.69 14.92 -14.84
N LEU A 69 -7.92 15.38 -13.60
CA LEU A 69 -7.20 14.92 -12.39
C LEU A 69 -7.87 13.71 -11.71
N ARG A 70 -9.13 13.44 -12.04
CA ARG A 70 -9.94 12.38 -11.42
C ARG A 70 -9.30 10.99 -11.50
N PRO A 71 -8.70 10.55 -12.63
CA PRO A 71 -8.04 9.25 -12.70
C PRO A 71 -6.90 9.10 -11.69
N GLN A 72 -6.08 10.14 -11.52
CA GLN A 72 -4.92 10.16 -10.62
C GLN A 72 -5.39 10.14 -9.17
N LEU A 73 -6.40 10.95 -8.82
CA LEU A 73 -7.01 10.95 -7.49
C LEU A 73 -7.61 9.58 -7.13
N LYS A 74 -8.26 8.91 -8.08
CA LYS A 74 -8.75 7.53 -7.89
C LYS A 74 -7.60 6.56 -7.65
N PHE A 75 -6.53 6.64 -8.44
CA PHE A 75 -5.36 5.79 -8.26
C PHE A 75 -4.72 5.97 -6.88
N ILE A 76 -4.51 7.21 -6.43
CA ILE A 76 -3.95 7.50 -5.10
C ILE A 76 -4.83 6.91 -3.99
N ARG A 77 -6.16 7.01 -4.14
CA ARG A 77 -7.12 6.40 -3.21
C ARG A 77 -7.01 4.87 -3.16
N GLU A 78 -6.91 4.20 -4.30
CA GLU A 78 -6.77 2.74 -4.35
C GLU A 78 -5.44 2.27 -3.74
N VAL A 79 -4.34 3.00 -3.99
CA VAL A 79 -3.05 2.74 -3.33
C VAL A 79 -3.17 2.88 -1.81
N GLY A 80 -3.84 3.95 -1.34
CA GLY A 80 -4.12 4.14 0.08
C GLY A 80 -4.92 2.99 0.68
N PHE A 81 -5.98 2.56 0.00
CA PHE A 81 -6.78 1.41 0.42
C PHE A 81 -5.93 0.14 0.51
N LEU A 82 -5.12 -0.16 -0.51
CA LEU A 82 -4.25 -1.33 -0.51
C LEU A 82 -3.28 -1.31 0.68
N LEU A 83 -2.56 -0.21 0.86
CA LEU A 83 -1.58 -0.06 1.95
C LEU A 83 -2.24 -0.20 3.32
N LYS A 84 -3.44 0.39 3.51
CA LYS A 84 -4.19 0.25 4.77
C LYS A 84 -4.54 -1.19 5.07
N ASN A 85 -5.06 -1.93 4.09
CA ASN A 85 -5.44 -3.33 4.30
C ASN A 85 -4.23 -4.23 4.58
N LEU A 86 -3.05 -3.86 4.08
CA LEU A 86 -1.82 -4.61 4.30
C LEU A 86 -1.14 -4.26 5.62
N ALA A 87 -1.21 -2.99 6.05
CA ALA A 87 -0.61 -2.52 7.30
C ALA A 87 -1.52 -2.70 8.53
N THR A 88 -2.83 -2.94 8.31
CA THR A 88 -3.75 -3.27 9.41
C THR A 88 -3.37 -4.64 9.95
N PRO A 89 -3.05 -4.78 11.25
CA PRO A 89 -2.81 -6.09 11.83
C PRO A 89 -4.02 -6.99 11.59
N LEU A 90 -3.82 -8.28 11.34
CA LEU A 90 -4.86 -9.31 11.34
C LEU A 90 -5.48 -9.44 12.76
N ILE A 91 -6.24 -8.43 13.18
CA ILE A 91 -7.10 -8.50 14.36
C ILE A 91 -8.35 -9.21 13.88
N ASN A 92 -8.37 -10.54 14.02
CA ASN A 92 -9.53 -11.45 14.14
C ASN A 92 -9.28 -12.82 13.47
N GLN A 93 -8.24 -13.54 13.90
CA GLN A 93 -8.21 -15.00 13.78
C GLN A 93 -7.85 -15.62 15.14
N LEU A 94 -8.72 -15.43 16.13
CA LEU A 94 -8.85 -16.26 17.33
C LEU A 94 -10.33 -16.48 17.62
#